data_AF-A0A950P342-F1
#
_entry.id   AF-A0A950P342-F1
#
_cell.length_a   1.000
_cell.length_b   1.000
_cell.length_c   1.000
_cell.angle_alpha   90.00
_cell.angle_beta   90.00
_cell.angle_gamma   90.00
#
_symmetry.space_group_name_H-M   'P 1'
#
loop_
_entity.id
_entity.type
_entity.pdbx_description
1 polymer ?
#
loop_
_entity_poly.entity_id
_entity_poly.type
_entity_poly.pdbx_seq_one_letter_code
_entity_poly.pdbx_strand_id
1 'polypeptide(L)' 'MHRLGGPDVLEVEEIADPVPGPEDLLVRVQATSVNRRDLWIRAGHPHPAYRVPLPAILGIDLCATVIASG' A
#
# COMPACT_ATOMS: atom_id res chain seq x y z
N MET A 1 4.16 -1.40 -6.86
CA MET A 1 4.84 -0.59 -7.91
C MET A 1 6.34 -0.68 -7.73
N HIS A 2 7.07 -0.90 -8.82
CA HIS A 2 8.54 -1.05 -8.83
C HIS A 2 9.28 0.21 -9.29
N ARG A 3 8.55 1.19 -9.84
CA ARG A 3 9.06 2.49 -10.33
C ARG A 3 7.99 3.57 -10.16
N LEU A 4 8.42 4.83 -10.11
CA LEU A 4 7.52 5.99 -10.10
C LEU A 4 7.07 6.34 -11.53
N GLY A 5 5.88 6.92 -11.69
CA GLY A 5 5.38 7.34 -13.00
C GLY A 5 3.86 7.55 -13.08
N GLY A 6 3.33 7.42 -14.30
CA GLY A 6 1.90 7.49 -14.57
C GLY A 6 1.13 6.29 -14.00
N PRO A 7 -0.18 6.20 -14.22
CA PRO A 7 -0.99 5.07 -13.76
C PRO A 7 -0.49 3.69 -14.22
N ASP A 8 0.21 3.65 -15.36
CA ASP A 8 0.77 2.46 -16.02
C ASP A 8 1.89 1.75 -15.23
N VAL A 9 2.41 2.36 -14.16
CA VAL A 9 3.41 1.73 -13.27
C VAL A 9 2.78 0.84 -12.19
N LEU A 10 1.45 0.85 -12.07
CA LEU A 10 0.71 -0.02 -11.16
C LEU A 10 0.51 -1.38 -11.82
N GLU A 11 0.99 -2.41 -11.14
CA GLU A 11 0.95 -3.80 -11.60
C GLU A 11 0.26 -4.63 -10.50
N VAL A 12 -0.64 -5.53 -10.90
CA VAL A 12 -1.23 -6.52 -9.99
C VAL A 12 -0.24 -7.65 -9.87
N GLU A 13 0.20 -7.91 -8.64
CA GLU A 13 1.23 -8.89 -8.32
C GLU A 13 0.77 -9.71 -7.11
N GLU A 14 1.00 -11.02 -7.16
CA GLU A 14 0.79 -11.90 -6.02
C GLU A 14 2.05 -11.91 -5.15
N ILE A 15 1.87 -11.71 -3.85
CA ILE A 15 2.93 -11.77 -2.84
C ILE A 15 2.50 -12.68 -1.70
N ALA A 16 3.46 -13.13 -0.89
CA ALA A 16 3.14 -13.89 0.31
C ALA A 16 2.35 -13.01 1.30
N ASP A 17 1.39 -13.63 1.99
CA ASP A 17 0.68 -12.97 3.09
C ASP A 17 1.68 -12.56 4.19
N PRO A 18 1.56 -11.35 4.75
CA PRO A 18 2.42 -10.92 5.85
C PRO A 18 2.10 -11.73 7.12
N VAL A 19 3.14 -11.99 7.91
CA VAL A 19 2.98 -12.61 9.23
C VAL A 19 2.90 -11.49 10.27
N PRO A 20 1.83 -11.39 11.08
CA PRO A 20 1.72 -10.35 12.10
C PRO A 20 2.80 -10.54 13.18
N GLY A 21 3.45 -9.45 13.58
CA GLY A 21 4.26 -9.42 14.79
C GLY A 21 3.40 -9.42 16.07
N PRO A 22 4.02 -9.48 17.27
CA PRO A 22 3.29 -9.65 18.54
C PRO A 22 2.20 -8.61 18.84
N GLU A 23 2.32 -7.39 18.29
CA GLU A 23 1.38 -6.29 18.51
C GLU A 23 0.55 -5.97 17.26
N ASP A 24 0.71 -6.76 16.19
CA ASP A 24 0.06 -6.50 14.91
C ASP A 24 -1.25 -7.28 14.77
N LEU A 25 -2.16 -6.73 13.98
CA LEU A 25 -3.32 -7.45 13.46
C LEU A 25 -3.12 -7.74 11.98
N LEU A 26 -3.40 -8.98 11.57
CA LEU A 26 -3.54 -9.32 10.17
C LEU A 26 -5.00 -9.16 9.78
N VAL A 27 -5.25 -8.42 8.70
CA VAL A 27 -6.59 -8.13 8.22
C VAL A 27 -6.80 -8.55 6.77
N ARG A 28 -7.99 -9.04 6.45
CA ARG A 28 -8.44 -9.25 5.07
C ARG A 28 -9.17 -8.00 4.60
N VAL A 29 -8.55 -7.25 3.69
CA VAL A 29 -9.13 -6.04 3.11
C VAL A 29 -10.29 -6.41 2.17
N GLN A 30 -11.49 -5.87 2.41
CA GLN A 30 -12.61 -5.98 1.46
C GLN A 30 -12.69 -4.78 0.52
N ALA A 31 -12.33 -3.59 1.01
CA ALA A 31 -12.31 -2.37 0.24
C ALA A 31 -11.25 -1.40 0.76
N THR A 32 -10.75 -0.56 -0.14
CA THR A 32 -9.85 0.55 0.14
C THR A 32 -10.25 1.72 -0.77
N SER A 33 -9.79 2.92 -0.47
CA SER A 33 -10.04 4.09 -1.31
C SER A 33 -8.79 4.48 -2.13
N VAL A 34 -9.00 5.32 -3.14
CA VAL A 34 -7.90 5.99 -3.85
C VAL A 34 -7.85 7.43 -3.38
N ASN A 35 -6.76 7.79 -2.71
CA ASN A 35 -6.55 9.13 -2.18
C ASN A 35 -5.63 9.95 -3.09
N ARG A 36 -5.67 11.28 -2.91
CA ARG A 36 -4.73 12.20 -3.58
C ARG A 36 -3.27 11.84 -3.27
N ARG A 37 -3.00 11.35 -2.06
CA ARG A 37 -1.65 10.94 -1.65
C ARG A 37 -1.14 9.76 -2.47
N ASP A 38 -1.97 8.76 -2.79
CA ASP A 38 -1.55 7.64 -3.64
C ASP A 38 -1.07 8.14 -5.01
N LEU A 39 -1.80 9.11 -5.59
CA LEU A 39 -1.45 9.73 -6.86
C LEU A 39 -0.11 10.48 -6.79
N TRP A 40 0.13 11.23 -5.71
CA TRP A 40 1.37 11.98 -5.52
C TRP A 40 2.58 11.09 -5.27
N ILE A 41 2.42 10.05 -4.44
CA ILE A 41 3.48 9.06 -4.19
C ILE A 41 3.83 8.36 -5.51
N ARG A 42 2.83 7.80 -6.21
CA ARG A 42 3.03 7.10 -7.50
C ARG A 42 3.74 7.99 -8.53
N ALA A 43 3.31 9.24 -8.67
CA ALA A 43 3.87 10.19 -9.63
C ALA A 43 5.24 10.74 -9.23
N GLY A 44 5.76 10.43 -8.04
CA GLY A 44 7.07 10.89 -7.58
C GLY A 44 7.10 12.37 -7.17
N HIS A 45 6.05 12.83 -6.49
CA HIS A 45 5.99 14.21 -6.01
C HIS A 45 7.24 14.58 -5.17
N PRO A 46 7.87 15.75 -5.40
CA PRO A 46 9.20 16.04 -4.83
C PRO A 46 9.21 16.23 -3.31
N HIS A 47 8.05 16.60 -2.74
CA HIS A 47 7.89 16.81 -1.29
C HIS A 47 8.24 15.55 -0.49
N PRO A 48 9.12 15.63 0.52
CA PRO A 48 9.63 14.45 1.24
C PRO A 48 8.56 13.53 1.84
N ALA A 49 7.44 14.10 2.28
CA ALA A 49 6.32 13.32 2.85
C ALA A 49 5.61 12.36 1.87
N TYR A 50 5.97 12.38 0.58
CA TYR A 50 5.44 11.46 -0.44
C TYR A 50 6.53 10.54 -1.03
N ARG A 51 7.71 10.50 -0.41
CA ARG A 51 8.76 9.55 -0.80
C ARG A 51 8.55 8.25 -0.04
N VAL A 52 8.52 7.15 -0.79
CA VAL A 52 8.45 5.79 -0.24
C VAL A 52 9.58 4.95 -0.84
N PRO A 53 10.14 3.99 -0.08
CA PRO A 53 11.07 3.02 -0.65
C PRO A 53 10.33 2.14 -1.68
N LEU A 54 11.02 1.75 -2.74
CA LEU A 54 10.52 0.83 -3.75
C LEU A 54 11.11 -0.58 -3.51
N PRO A 55 10.34 -1.66 -3.78
CA PRO A 55 8.96 -1.67 -4.26
C PRO A 55 7.95 -1.21 -3.19
N ALA A 56 6.87 -0.58 -3.62
CA ALA A 56 5.83 -0.04 -2.72
C ALA A 56 4.43 -0.55 -3.05
N ILE A 57 3.66 -0.87 -2.01
CA ILE A 57 2.21 -1.07 -2.04
C ILE A 57 1.58 0.24 -1.55
N LEU A 58 0.65 0.79 -2.33
CA LEU A 58 -0.07 2.03 -1.99
C LEU A 58 -1.39 1.72 -1.29
N GLY A 59 -2.04 2.74 -0.73
CA GLY A 59 -3.21 2.61 0.13
C GLY A 59 -2.98 3.24 1.50
N ILE A 60 -4.01 3.90 2.05
CA ILE A 60 -3.92 4.67 3.30
C ILE A 60 -5.05 4.30 4.25
N ASP A 61 -6.22 4.01 3.71
CA ASP A 61 -7.43 3.65 4.45
C ASP A 61 -8.05 2.38 3.88
N LEU A 62 -8.78 1.66 4.73
CA LEU A 62 -9.36 0.37 4.38
C LEU A 62 -10.59 0.05 5.23
N CYS A 63 -11.46 -0.79 4.67
CA CYS A 63 -12.44 -1.56 5.41
C CYS A 63 -12.01 -3.02 5.34
N ALA A 64 -11.80 -3.62 6.51
CA ALA A 64 -11.21 -4.95 6.63
C ALA A 64 -11.83 -5.75 7.79
N THR A 65 -11.70 -7.07 7.71
CA THR A 65 -11.95 -7.98 8.85
C THR A 65 -10.62 -8.50 9.39
N VAL A 66 -10.47 -8.49 10.72
CA VAL A 66 -9.31 -9.11 11.38
C VAL A 66 -9.37 -10.63 11.20
N ILE A 67 -8.27 -11.23 10.76
CA ILE A 67 -8.17 -12.68 10.52
C ILE A 67 -7.10 -13.36 11.38
N ALA A 68 -6.15 -12.62 11.94
CA ALA A 68 -5.20 -13.09 12.94
C ALA A 68 -4.63 -11.94 13.79
N SER A 69 -4.01 -12.28 14.91
CA SER A 69 -3.22 -11.37 15.76
C SER A 69 -1.89 -12.04 16.13
N GLY A 70 -0.92 -11.22 16.52
CA GLY A 70 0.30 -11.67 17.20
C GLY A 70 0.07 -12.21 18.60
#